data_AF-Q4CUY6-F1
#
_entry.id   AF-Q4CUY6-F1
#
_cell.length_a   1.000
_cell.length_b   1.000
_cell.length_c   1.000
_cell.angle_alpha   90.00
_cell.angle_beta   90.00
_cell.angle_gamma   90.00
#
_symmetry.space_group_name_H-M   'P 1'
#
loop_
_entity.id
_entity.type
_entity.pdbx_description
1 polymer ?
#
loop_
_entity_poly.entity_id
_entity_poly.type
_entity_poly.pdbx_seq_one_letter_code
_entity_poly.pdbx_strand_id
1 'polypeptide(L)'
;MKMFSLERSLAPSHSLLIHHLKTLTPQQLRGIVECYGILDDMLSYHLKENLDYVSVIQHRDLASRELCYCSLRALISSQESPIKKVAWIHEEAVALLKQKNYIQPNCSNAQDTEISPPKGCLVLYLLGIPTTIRQEILASVASQKGFLDCFVDAVNGGRCFLCYPTVEAAEHMRRTIAHLHPEYKNDVHYCDYNDLLLAKEKEKQI
;
A
#
# COMPACT_ATOMS: atom_id res chain seq x y z
N MET A 1 -30.24 9.14 6.97
CA MET A 1 -29.59 8.01 7.68
C MET A 1 -28.23 7.79 7.01
N LYS A 2 -27.11 8.18 7.64
CA LYS A 2 -25.78 7.93 7.08
C LYS A 2 -25.45 6.45 7.30
N MET A 3 -25.43 5.65 6.24
CA MET A 3 -24.89 4.29 6.30
C MET A 3 -23.38 4.41 6.56
N PHE A 4 -22.95 4.11 7.78
CA PHE A 4 -21.54 3.87 8.05
C PHE A 4 -21.17 2.57 7.35
N SER A 5 -20.06 2.56 6.59
CA SER A 5 -19.58 1.30 6.04
C SER A 5 -19.23 0.36 7.19
N LEU A 6 -19.57 -0.93 7.06
CA LEU A 6 -19.24 -1.95 8.05
C LEU A 6 -17.77 -1.88 8.47
N GLU A 7 -16.89 -1.56 7.52
CA GLU A 7 -15.44 -1.43 7.69
C GLU A 7 -15.07 -0.35 8.71
N ARG A 8 -15.69 0.84 8.67
CA ARG A 8 -15.46 1.90 9.67
C ARG A 8 -15.91 1.48 11.06
N SER A 9 -16.97 0.69 11.15
CA SER A 9 -17.48 0.20 12.44
C SER A 9 -16.58 -0.88 13.05
N LEU A 10 -15.92 -1.70 12.24
CA LEU A 10 -15.02 -2.77 12.71
C LEU A 10 -13.65 -2.23 13.14
N ALA A 11 -13.14 -1.23 12.44
CA ALA A 11 -11.77 -0.77 12.56
C ALA A 11 -11.26 -0.48 14.00
N PRO A 12 -12.06 0.05 14.96
CA PRO A 12 -11.59 0.30 16.32
C PRO A 12 -11.16 -0.96 17.09
N SER A 13 -11.91 -2.07 16.95
CA SER A 13 -11.67 -3.33 17.68
C SER A 13 -10.95 -4.40 16.85
N HIS A 14 -10.54 -4.06 15.61
CA HIS A 14 -9.99 -5.03 14.67
C HIS A 14 -8.60 -4.63 14.20
N SER A 15 -7.70 -5.60 14.17
CA SER A 15 -6.43 -5.51 13.47
C SER A 15 -6.62 -5.76 11.97
N LEU A 16 -5.60 -5.48 11.18
CA LEU A 16 -5.55 -5.88 9.77
C LEU A 16 -4.96 -7.27 9.67
N LEU A 17 -5.60 -8.14 8.89
CA LEU A 17 -5.09 -9.44 8.49
C LEU A 17 -4.70 -9.35 7.01
N ILE A 18 -3.43 -9.64 6.72
CA ILE A 18 -2.87 -9.54 5.37
C ILE A 18 -2.33 -10.91 4.98
N HIS A 19 -2.87 -11.48 3.92
CA HIS A 19 -2.29 -12.64 3.26
C HIS A 19 -1.41 -12.15 2.11
N HIS A 20 -0.13 -12.49 2.16
CA HIS A 20 0.85 -12.08 1.15
C HIS A 20 1.79 -13.21 0.75
N LEU A 21 2.27 -13.13 -0.49
CA LEU A 21 3.24 -14.03 -1.09
C LEU A 21 4.55 -14.02 -0.32
N LYS A 22 5.27 -15.15 -0.35
CA LYS A 22 6.62 -15.27 0.21
C LYS A 22 7.65 -14.30 -0.38
N THR A 23 7.39 -13.75 -1.56
CA THR A 23 8.23 -12.74 -2.22
C THR A 23 8.18 -11.39 -1.51
N LEU A 24 7.14 -11.13 -0.71
CA LEU A 24 7.08 -10.00 0.21
C LEU A 24 7.29 -10.54 1.63
N THR A 25 8.49 -10.37 2.16
CA THR A 25 8.80 -10.87 3.50
C THR A 25 8.04 -10.08 4.57
N PRO A 26 7.83 -10.64 5.78
CA PRO A 26 7.27 -9.90 6.90
C PRO A 26 7.99 -8.57 7.17
N GLN A 27 9.32 -8.54 7.04
CA GLN A 27 10.10 -7.32 7.27
C GLN A 27 9.85 -6.26 6.19
N GLN A 28 9.75 -6.67 4.92
CA GLN A 28 9.38 -5.75 3.84
C GLN A 28 7.95 -5.23 4.03
N LEU A 29 6.99 -6.11 4.36
CA LEU A 29 5.63 -5.70 4.66
C LEU A 29 5.59 -4.71 5.83
N ARG A 30 6.42 -4.92 6.86
CA ARG A 30 6.54 -4.00 8.00
C ARG A 30 6.91 -2.59 7.54
N GLY A 31 7.92 -2.46 6.68
CA GLY A 31 8.29 -1.18 6.07
C GLY A 31 7.10 -0.50 5.37
N ILE A 32 6.34 -1.28 4.59
CA ILE A 32 5.14 -0.81 3.88
C ILE A 32 4.03 -0.38 4.86
N VAL A 33 3.85 -1.05 6.00
CA VAL A 33 2.74 -0.71 6.89
C VAL A 33 3.06 0.39 7.91
N GLU A 34 4.32 0.52 8.34
CA GLU A 34 4.80 1.66 9.15
C GLU A 34 4.73 2.99 8.37
N CYS A 35 4.68 2.88 7.04
CA CYS A 35 4.39 3.97 6.13
C CYS A 35 2.96 4.54 6.28
N TYR A 36 2.01 3.85 6.89
CA TYR A 36 0.67 4.44 7.15
C TYR A 36 0.55 5.08 8.53
N GLY A 37 1.35 4.65 9.50
CA GLY A 37 1.31 5.14 10.89
C GLY A 37 2.21 4.32 11.80
N ILE A 38 2.26 4.70 13.08
CA ILE A 38 3.04 3.97 14.07
C ILE A 38 2.38 2.62 14.35
N LEU A 39 3.15 1.54 14.24
CA LEU A 39 2.69 0.21 14.65
C LEU A 39 2.83 0.05 16.17
N ASP A 40 1.79 -0.49 16.80
CA ASP A 40 1.89 -1.03 18.15
C ASP A 40 2.34 -2.50 18.11
N ASP A 41 1.86 -3.27 17.13
CA ASP A 41 2.27 -4.68 16.96
C ASP A 41 2.17 -5.16 15.50
N MET A 42 3.01 -6.15 15.16
CA MET A 42 2.93 -6.92 13.93
C MET A 42 3.39 -8.36 14.18
N LEU A 43 2.50 -9.31 13.88
CA LEU A 43 2.74 -10.74 14.01
C LEU A 43 2.60 -11.40 12.65
N SER A 44 3.59 -12.20 12.24
CA SER A 44 3.56 -12.89 10.95
C SER A 44 3.73 -14.39 11.13
N TYR A 45 3.06 -15.15 10.27
CA TYR A 45 3.00 -16.60 10.32
C TYR A 45 3.12 -17.18 8.92
N HIS A 46 3.77 -18.33 8.77
CA HIS A 46 3.74 -19.10 7.53
C HIS A 46 2.45 -19.91 7.42
N LEU A 47 1.91 -19.99 6.21
CA LEU A 47 0.86 -20.94 5.83
C LEU A 47 1.48 -22.25 5.39
N LYS A 48 0.98 -23.38 5.93
CA LYS A 48 1.51 -24.72 5.63
C LYS A 48 1.37 -25.11 4.16
N GLU A 49 0.31 -24.66 3.49
CA GLU A 49 -0.05 -25.17 2.15
C GLU A 49 0.86 -24.64 1.04
N ASN A 50 1.32 -23.39 1.16
CA ASN A 50 2.00 -22.70 0.05
C ASN A 50 3.19 -21.85 0.48
N LEU A 51 3.55 -21.86 1.77
CA LEU A 51 4.62 -21.04 2.36
C LEU A 51 4.40 -19.53 2.22
N ASP A 52 3.20 -19.09 1.85
CA ASP A 52 2.81 -17.69 1.96
C ASP A 52 2.78 -17.26 3.42
N TYR A 53 2.70 -15.96 3.63
CA TYR A 53 2.59 -15.37 4.94
C TYR A 53 1.18 -14.86 5.21
N VAL A 54 0.77 -14.97 6.46
CA VAL A 54 -0.32 -14.20 7.02
C VAL A 54 0.23 -13.31 8.12
N SER A 55 0.03 -12.01 7.97
CA SER A 55 0.47 -10.99 8.92
C SER A 55 -0.72 -10.29 9.55
N VAL A 56 -0.70 -10.16 10.87
CA VAL A 56 -1.63 -9.38 11.66
C VAL A 56 -0.96 -8.06 12.04
N ILE A 57 -1.62 -6.94 11.79
CA ILE A 57 -1.04 -5.61 11.91
C ILE A 57 -1.95 -4.72 12.73
N GLN A 58 -1.37 -4.07 13.73
CA GLN A 58 -2.04 -3.13 14.61
C GLN A 58 -1.33 -1.78 14.57
N HIS A 59 -1.96 -0.80 13.94
CA HIS A 59 -1.57 0.61 14.07
C HIS A 59 -2.08 1.20 15.38
N ARG A 60 -1.31 2.13 15.94
CA ARG A 60 -1.66 2.89 17.15
C ARG A 60 -2.95 3.67 17.00
N ASP A 61 -3.14 4.31 15.85
CA ASP A 61 -4.34 5.08 15.54
C ASP A 61 -5.22 4.40 14.49
N LEU A 62 -6.52 4.67 14.60
CA LEU A 62 -7.55 4.11 13.74
C LEU A 62 -7.41 4.58 12.29
N ALA A 63 -7.08 5.85 12.09
CA ALA A 63 -7.06 6.48 10.77
C ALA A 63 -5.97 5.88 9.88
N SER A 64 -4.78 5.63 10.44
CA SER A 64 -3.69 4.92 9.77
C SER A 64 -4.07 3.50 9.38
N ARG A 65 -4.82 2.81 10.24
CA ARG A 65 -5.28 1.44 9.98
C ARG A 65 -6.31 1.39 8.85
N GLU A 66 -7.29 2.29 8.86
CA GLU A 66 -8.29 2.43 7.79
C GLU A 66 -7.63 2.79 6.46
N LEU A 67 -6.66 3.72 6.48
CA LEU A 67 -5.92 4.12 5.29
C LEU A 67 -5.10 2.94 4.74
N CYS A 68 -4.38 2.24 5.60
CA CYS A 68 -3.62 1.04 5.24
C CYS A 68 -4.52 -0.02 4.61
N TYR A 69 -5.67 -0.34 5.22
CA TYR A 69 -6.65 -1.27 4.68
C TYR A 69 -7.08 -0.89 3.26
N CYS A 70 -7.52 0.35 3.07
CA CYS A 70 -7.99 0.84 1.77
C CYS A 70 -6.89 0.78 0.70
N SER A 71 -5.68 1.23 1.04
CA SER A 71 -4.54 1.22 0.12
C SER A 71 -4.13 -0.20 -0.27
N LEU A 72 -3.97 -1.11 0.70
CA LEU A 72 -3.54 -2.47 0.39
C LEU A 72 -4.64 -3.29 -0.28
N ARG A 73 -5.91 -3.02 0.02
CA ARG A 73 -7.03 -3.66 -0.68
C ARG A 73 -7.09 -3.28 -2.15
N ALA A 74 -6.75 -2.03 -2.50
CA ALA A 74 -6.66 -1.61 -3.90
C ALA A 74 -5.57 -2.38 -4.67
N LEU A 75 -4.47 -2.75 -4.00
CA LEU A 75 -3.37 -3.52 -4.61
C LEU A 75 -3.76 -4.97 -4.93
N ILE A 76 -4.72 -5.58 -4.23
CA ILE A 76 -5.14 -6.98 -4.47
C ILE A 76 -5.59 -7.21 -5.92
N SER A 77 -6.15 -6.19 -6.56
CA SER A 77 -6.67 -6.28 -7.93
C SER A 77 -5.58 -6.39 -8.99
N SER A 78 -4.31 -6.12 -8.67
CA SER A 78 -3.18 -6.30 -9.59
C SER A 78 -2.77 -7.77 -9.68
N GLN A 79 -2.59 -8.28 -10.89
CA GLN A 79 -2.22 -9.67 -11.16
C GLN A 79 -0.84 -10.05 -10.57
N GLU A 80 0.03 -9.06 -10.35
CA GLU A 80 1.39 -9.26 -9.82
C GLU A 80 1.54 -8.83 -8.36
N SER A 81 0.45 -8.36 -7.72
CA SER A 81 0.53 -7.90 -6.35
C SER A 81 0.99 -9.03 -5.42
N PRO A 82 2.03 -8.78 -4.58
CA PRO A 82 2.39 -9.75 -3.56
C PRO A 82 1.33 -9.86 -2.47
N ILE A 83 0.36 -8.94 -2.41
CA ILE A 83 -0.73 -8.96 -1.44
C ILE A 83 -1.94 -9.64 -2.07
N LYS A 84 -2.29 -10.82 -1.55
CA LYS A 84 -3.39 -11.65 -2.05
C LYS A 84 -4.73 -11.26 -1.46
N LYS A 85 -4.77 -10.98 -0.15
CA LYS A 85 -6.00 -10.60 0.57
C LYS A 85 -5.68 -9.68 1.74
N VAL A 86 -6.62 -8.78 2.01
CA VAL A 86 -6.61 -7.90 3.19
C VAL A 86 -7.98 -7.95 3.82
N ALA A 87 -8.03 -8.14 5.13
CA ALA A 87 -9.27 -8.25 5.89
C ALA A 87 -9.13 -7.61 7.28
N TRP A 88 -10.26 -7.37 7.93
CA TRP A 88 -10.33 -7.01 9.35
C TRP A 88 -10.41 -8.29 10.19
N ILE A 89 -9.66 -8.35 11.29
CA ILE A 89 -9.69 -9.46 12.24
C ILE A 89 -9.85 -8.94 13.67
N HIS A 90 -10.83 -9.49 14.40
CA HIS A 90 -11.06 -9.13 15.80
C HIS A 90 -9.92 -9.62 16.69
N GLU A 91 -9.59 -8.89 17.74
CA GLU A 91 -8.48 -9.22 18.67
C GLU A 91 -8.56 -10.66 19.22
N GLU A 92 -9.77 -11.12 19.57
CA GLU A 92 -9.99 -12.50 20.06
C GLU A 92 -9.63 -13.55 19.00
N ALA A 93 -9.91 -13.27 17.73
CA ALA A 93 -9.58 -14.16 16.62
C ALA A 93 -8.07 -14.15 16.31
N VAL A 94 -7.37 -13.03 16.57
CA VAL A 94 -5.91 -12.95 16.47
C VAL A 94 -5.25 -13.93 17.44
N ALA A 95 -5.72 -13.98 18.70
CA ALA A 95 -5.20 -14.90 19.71
C ALA A 95 -5.36 -16.38 19.31
N LEU A 96 -6.43 -16.69 18.59
CA LEU A 96 -6.74 -18.05 18.10
C LEU A 96 -6.01 -18.40 16.80
N LEU A 97 -5.37 -17.45 16.11
CA LEU A 97 -4.74 -17.69 14.81
C LEU A 97 -3.64 -18.75 14.92
N LYS A 98 -2.79 -18.68 15.94
CA LYS A 98 -1.71 -19.64 16.21
C LYS A 98 -2.18 -21.08 16.40
N GLN A 99 -3.45 -21.27 16.75
CA GLN A 99 -4.05 -22.59 17.01
C GLN A 99 -4.65 -23.20 15.73
N LYS A 100 -4.70 -22.47 14.62
CA LYS A 100 -5.28 -22.95 13.38
C LYS A 100 -4.36 -23.95 12.70
N ASN A 101 -4.94 -25.03 12.17
CA ASN A 101 -4.21 -26.14 11.56
C ASN A 101 -3.39 -25.74 10.32
N TYR A 102 -3.79 -24.69 9.61
CA TYR A 102 -3.10 -24.16 8.42
C TYR A 102 -1.93 -23.22 8.75
N ILE A 103 -1.79 -22.78 10.00
CA ILE A 103 -0.64 -22.00 10.45
C ILE A 103 0.51 -22.95 10.78
N GLN A 104 1.68 -22.68 10.21
CA GLN A 104 2.88 -23.41 10.54
C GLN A 104 3.34 -22.99 11.94
N PRO A 105 3.60 -23.94 12.86
CA PRO A 105 4.21 -23.64 14.15
C PRO A 105 5.55 -22.93 13.92
N ASN A 106 5.85 -21.89 14.73
CA ASN A 106 7.10 -21.14 14.66
C ASN A 106 8.32 -22.09 14.75
N CYS A 107 8.86 -22.50 13.61
CA CYS A 107 10.25 -22.92 13.52
C CYS A 107 11.03 -21.66 13.17
N SER A 108 11.73 -21.12 14.16
CA SER A 108 12.76 -20.11 13.95
C SER A 108 13.74 -20.64 12.90
N ASN A 109 13.70 -20.13 11.68
CA ASN A 109 14.83 -20.18 10.78
C ASN A 109 14.74 -19.03 9.78
N ALA A 110 15.69 -18.12 9.96
CA ALA A 110 16.07 -17.09 9.03
C ALA A 110 16.26 -17.65 7.62
N GLN A 111 15.77 -16.91 6.64
CA GLN A 111 16.46 -16.66 5.37
C GLN A 111 15.69 -15.52 4.70
N ASP A 112 15.95 -14.30 5.19
CA ASP A 112 15.71 -13.07 4.44
C ASP A 112 16.63 -13.12 3.21
N THR A 113 16.22 -13.83 2.16
CA THR A 113 16.85 -13.68 0.86
C THR A 113 16.59 -12.25 0.41
N GLU A 114 17.66 -11.48 0.20
CA GLU A 114 17.65 -10.15 -0.39
C GLU A 114 17.03 -10.20 -1.80
N ILE A 115 15.71 -10.27 -1.86
CA ILE A 115 14.97 -9.89 -3.06
C ILE A 115 14.99 -8.38 -3.06
N SER A 116 15.51 -7.79 -4.14
CA SER A 116 15.49 -6.33 -4.34
C SER A 116 14.13 -5.79 -3.94
N PRO A 117 14.06 -4.77 -3.07
CA PRO A 117 12.79 -4.25 -2.59
C PRO A 117 11.89 -3.91 -3.78
N PRO A 118 10.59 -4.23 -3.72
CA PRO A 118 9.68 -3.89 -4.79
C PRO A 118 9.72 -2.37 -5.04
N LYS A 119 9.74 -1.96 -6.31
CA LYS A 119 9.66 -0.55 -6.69
C LYS A 119 8.36 0.04 -6.13
N GLY A 120 8.43 1.21 -5.52
CA GLY A 120 7.25 1.92 -5.05
C GLY A 120 6.68 2.78 -6.17
N CYS A 121 5.48 2.48 -6.66
CA CYS A 121 4.82 3.32 -7.66
C CYS A 121 3.59 4.02 -7.06
N LEU A 122 3.45 5.30 -7.39
CA LEU A 122 2.29 6.11 -7.07
C LEU A 122 1.60 6.59 -8.34
N VAL A 123 0.30 6.80 -8.23
CA VAL A 123 -0.50 7.56 -9.18
C VAL A 123 -1.21 8.68 -8.43
N LEU A 124 -1.04 9.91 -8.91
CA LEU A 124 -1.82 11.07 -8.52
C LEU A 124 -2.86 11.32 -9.62
N TYR A 125 -4.14 11.25 -9.25
CA TYR A 125 -5.23 11.64 -10.14
C TYR A 125 -5.38 13.17 -10.12
N LEU A 126 -5.33 13.78 -11.30
CA LEU A 126 -5.42 15.24 -11.44
C LEU A 126 -6.86 15.71 -11.68
N LEU A 127 -7.80 14.78 -11.88
CA LEU A 127 -9.21 15.08 -12.06
C LEU A 127 -9.77 15.86 -10.86
N GLY A 128 -10.43 16.99 -11.11
CA GLY A 128 -10.97 17.85 -10.05
C GLY A 128 -9.97 18.84 -9.44
N ILE A 129 -8.67 18.65 -9.62
CA ILE A 129 -7.65 19.63 -9.21
C ILE A 129 -7.68 20.82 -10.20
N PRO A 130 -7.73 22.08 -9.75
CA PRO A 130 -7.64 23.24 -10.65
C PRO A 130 -6.32 23.28 -11.42
N THR A 131 -6.33 23.70 -12.69
CA THR A 131 -5.15 23.69 -13.57
C THR A 131 -3.93 24.40 -12.99
N THR A 132 -4.12 25.54 -12.31
CA THR A 132 -3.04 26.28 -11.66
C THR A 132 -2.35 25.44 -10.57
N ILE A 133 -3.15 24.76 -9.76
CA ILE A 133 -2.68 23.89 -8.69
C ILE A 133 -2.03 22.61 -9.23
N ARG A 134 -2.56 22.06 -10.35
CA ARG A 134 -1.91 20.93 -11.03
C ARG A 134 -0.48 21.27 -11.43
N GLN A 135 -0.26 22.46 -12.02
CA GLN A 135 1.08 22.89 -12.43
C GLN A 135 2.02 23.03 -11.23
N GLU A 136 1.52 23.57 -10.12
CA GLU A 136 2.29 23.69 -8.87
C GLU A 136 2.67 22.31 -8.29
N ILE A 137 1.71 21.38 -8.20
CA ILE A 137 1.97 20.02 -7.70
C ILE A 137 2.98 19.31 -8.60
N LEU A 138 2.79 19.35 -9.93
CA LEU A 138 3.68 18.70 -10.89
C LEU A 138 5.09 19.31 -10.85
N ALA A 139 5.21 20.63 -10.72
CA ALA A 139 6.50 21.30 -10.57
C ALA A 139 7.19 20.92 -9.24
N SER A 140 6.42 20.88 -8.14
CA SER A 140 6.91 20.45 -6.83
C SER A 140 7.44 19.03 -6.88
N VAL A 141 6.66 18.09 -7.42
CA VAL A 141 7.07 16.69 -7.57
C VAL A 141 8.27 16.53 -8.50
N ALA A 142 8.31 17.22 -9.64
CA ALA A 142 9.44 17.17 -10.57
C ALA A 142 10.73 17.76 -9.98
N SER A 143 10.63 18.68 -9.02
CA SER A 143 11.78 19.24 -8.30
C SER A 143 12.38 18.27 -7.27
N GLN A 144 11.61 17.26 -6.85
CA GLN A 144 12.07 16.26 -5.90
C GLN A 144 13.00 15.26 -6.60
N LYS A 145 14.11 14.92 -5.94
CA LYS A 145 15.03 13.88 -6.42
C LYS A 145 14.59 12.50 -5.91
N GLY A 146 14.97 11.45 -6.64
CA GLY A 146 14.88 10.08 -6.15
C GLY A 146 13.79 9.21 -6.77
N PHE A 147 12.91 9.76 -7.61
CA PHE A 147 12.09 8.92 -8.48
C PHE A 147 12.95 8.37 -9.63
N LEU A 148 12.73 7.11 -9.97
CA LEU A 148 13.29 6.44 -11.15
C LEU A 148 12.58 6.90 -12.43
N ASP A 149 11.29 7.22 -12.33
CA ASP A 149 10.47 7.57 -13.47
C ASP A 149 9.30 8.48 -13.06
N CYS A 150 8.93 9.39 -13.95
CA CYS A 150 7.77 10.27 -13.80
C CYS A 150 7.08 10.39 -15.15
N PHE A 151 5.77 10.20 -15.17
CA PHE A 151 4.98 10.20 -16.38
C PHE A 151 3.62 10.85 -16.16
N VAL A 152 3.19 11.68 -17.09
CA VAL A 152 1.90 12.38 -17.00
C VAL A 152 1.14 12.15 -18.29
N ASP A 153 -0.09 11.68 -18.18
CA ASP A 153 -1.01 11.54 -19.31
C ASP A 153 -2.32 12.31 -19.07
N ALA A 154 -3.12 12.45 -20.14
CA ALA A 154 -4.41 13.13 -20.10
C ALA A 154 -5.60 12.21 -19.76
N VAL A 155 -5.36 10.92 -19.46
CA VAL A 155 -6.43 9.93 -19.26
C VAL A 155 -7.22 10.26 -17.99
N ASN A 156 -8.55 10.08 -18.04
CA ASN A 156 -9.46 10.35 -16.91
C ASN A 156 -9.32 11.76 -16.31
N GLY A 157 -9.02 12.78 -17.13
CA GLY A 157 -8.83 14.16 -16.67
C GLY A 157 -7.42 14.48 -16.15
N GLY A 158 -6.50 13.51 -16.25
CA GLY A 158 -5.08 13.65 -16.00
C GLY A 158 -4.59 12.71 -14.91
N ARG A 159 -3.45 12.05 -15.14
CA ARG A 159 -2.78 11.20 -14.16
C ARG A 159 -1.29 11.51 -14.14
N CYS A 160 -0.70 11.54 -12.95
CA CYS A 160 0.75 11.64 -12.78
C CYS A 160 1.24 10.40 -12.05
N PHE A 161 2.06 9.62 -12.72
CA PHE A 161 2.70 8.43 -12.20
C PHE A 161 4.11 8.74 -11.71
N LEU A 162 4.47 8.22 -10.55
CA LEU A 162 5.78 8.38 -9.93
C LEU A 162 6.31 7.02 -9.51
N CYS A 163 7.48 6.64 -10.00
CA CYS A 163 8.12 5.38 -9.67
C CYS A 163 9.38 5.64 -8.85
N TYR A 164 9.53 4.96 -7.72
CA TYR A 164 10.65 5.06 -6.78
C TYR A 164 11.38 3.74 -6.65
N PRO A 165 12.67 3.77 -6.27
CA PRO A 165 13.46 2.54 -6.10
C PRO A 165 12.93 1.62 -5.02
N THR A 166 12.20 2.16 -4.04
CA THR A 166 11.60 1.39 -2.94
C THR A 166 10.21 1.92 -2.59
N VAL A 167 9.40 1.11 -1.91
CA VAL A 167 8.07 1.50 -1.43
C VAL A 167 8.16 2.61 -0.38
N GLU A 168 9.19 2.61 0.46
CA GLU A 168 9.41 3.62 1.49
C GLU A 168 9.65 5.01 0.88
N ALA A 169 10.42 5.07 -0.22
CA ALA A 169 10.65 6.32 -0.95
C ALA A 169 9.36 6.83 -1.62
N ALA A 170 8.54 5.93 -2.17
CA ALA A 170 7.22 6.28 -2.66
C ALA A 170 6.32 6.83 -1.55
N GLU A 171 6.23 6.17 -0.39
CA GLU A 171 5.44 6.69 0.73
C GLU A 171 5.92 8.06 1.15
N HIS A 172 7.22 8.26 1.30
CA HIS A 172 7.77 9.55 1.69
C HIS A 172 7.26 10.65 0.76
N MET A 173 7.22 10.40 -0.55
CA MET A 173 6.60 11.32 -1.50
C MET A 173 5.09 11.48 -1.25
N ARG A 174 4.35 10.39 -1.08
CA ARG A 174 2.90 10.44 -0.82
C ARG A 174 2.58 11.30 0.40
N ARG A 175 3.33 11.14 1.49
CA ARG A 175 3.23 11.95 2.72
C ARG A 175 3.60 13.40 2.47
N THR A 176 4.64 13.64 1.68
CA THR A 176 5.07 14.99 1.30
C THR A 176 3.95 15.70 0.53
N ILE A 177 3.33 15.05 -0.47
CA ILE A 177 2.19 15.59 -1.21
C ILE A 177 1.00 15.83 -0.27
N ALA A 178 0.67 14.87 0.61
CA ALA A 178 -0.42 15.01 1.56
C ALA A 178 -0.19 16.11 2.61
N HIS A 179 1.06 16.42 2.93
CA HIS A 179 1.42 17.50 3.85
C HIS A 179 1.36 18.87 3.17
N LEU A 180 1.88 18.97 1.94
CA LEU A 180 1.90 20.21 1.16
C LEU A 180 0.52 20.57 0.60
N HIS A 181 -0.28 19.56 0.24
CA HIS A 181 -1.62 19.72 -0.32
C HIS A 181 -2.63 18.76 0.34
N PRO A 182 -3.04 19.03 1.60
CA PRO A 182 -3.92 18.15 2.38
C PRO A 182 -5.27 17.85 1.71
N GLU A 183 -5.78 18.78 0.91
CA GLU A 183 -7.01 18.65 0.14
C GLU A 183 -6.96 17.54 -0.93
N TYR A 184 -5.78 17.21 -1.44
CA TYR A 184 -5.58 16.20 -2.49
C TYR A 184 -4.91 14.91 -1.98
N LYS A 185 -4.81 14.75 -0.65
CA LYS A 185 -4.20 13.55 -0.05
C LYS A 185 -4.87 12.24 -0.50
N ASN A 186 -6.17 12.31 -0.83
CA ASN A 186 -6.98 11.18 -1.26
C ASN A 186 -6.88 10.92 -2.76
N ASP A 187 -6.20 11.77 -3.52
CA ASP A 187 -5.99 11.62 -4.96
C ASP A 187 -4.66 10.93 -5.29
N VAL A 188 -3.81 10.71 -4.28
CA VAL A 188 -2.53 9.99 -4.40
C VAL A 188 -2.70 8.55 -3.91
N HIS A 189 -2.53 7.60 -4.81
CA HIS A 189 -2.65 6.17 -4.54
C HIS A 189 -1.38 5.43 -4.93
N TYR A 190 -1.20 4.25 -4.34
CA TYR A 190 -0.25 3.29 -4.86
C TYR A 190 -0.77 2.68 -6.16
N CYS A 191 0.14 2.41 -7.10
CA CYS A 191 -0.14 1.66 -8.32
C CYS A 191 0.97 0.64 -8.57
N ASP A 192 0.78 -0.21 -9.58
CA ASP A 192 1.80 -1.13 -10.04
C ASP A 192 2.79 -0.43 -10.99
N TYR A 193 4.01 -0.97 -11.12
CA TYR A 193 4.93 -0.54 -12.16
C TYR A 193 4.37 -0.84 -13.56
N ASN A 194 3.60 -1.92 -13.70
CA ASN A 194 2.93 -2.24 -14.97
C ASN A 194 1.85 -1.21 -15.34
N ASP A 195 1.18 -0.60 -14.37
CA ASP A 195 0.20 0.47 -14.65
C ASP A 195 0.88 1.67 -15.33
N LEU A 196 2.08 2.02 -14.85
CA LEU A 196 2.94 3.04 -15.46
C LEU A 196 3.38 2.63 -16.88
N LEU A 197 3.84 1.39 -17.07
CA LEU A 197 4.24 0.91 -18.39
C LEU A 197 3.08 0.95 -19.39
N LEU A 198 1.91 0.46 -18.99
CA LEU A 198 0.69 0.48 -19.81
C LEU A 198 0.24 1.91 -20.14
N ALA A 199 0.37 2.84 -19.19
CA ALA A 199 0.07 4.25 -19.44
C ALA A 199 1.00 4.85 -20.52
N LYS A 200 2.30 4.56 -20.43
CA LYS A 200 3.30 4.97 -21.44
C LYS A 200 3.07 4.36 -22.81
N GLU A 201 2.73 3.07 -22.86
CA GLU A 201 2.46 2.38 -24.13
C GLU A 201 1.23 2.97 -24.84
N LYS A 202 0.17 3.27 -24.10
CA LYS A 202 -1.05 3.87 -24.66
C LYS A 202 -0.80 5.26 -25.24
N GLU A 203 0.05 6.07 -24.61
CA GLU A 203 0.36 7.39 -25.15
C GLU A 203 1.20 7.32 -26.43
N LYS A 204 2.05 6.29 -26.60
CA LYS A 204 2.79 6.06 -27.86
C LYS A 204 1.91 5.64 -29.05
N GLN A 205 0.66 5.24 -28.80
CA GLN A 205 -0.29 4.84 -29.85
C GLN A 205 -1.18 5.98 -30.34
N ILE A 206 -1.07 7.17 -29.73
CA ILE A 206 -1.80 8.40 -30.10
C ILE A 206 -0.86 9.29 -30.91
#